data_AF-A0A8S3RUL7-F1
#
_entry.id   AF-A0A8S3RUL7-F1
#
_cell.length_a   1.000
_cell.length_b   1.000
_cell.length_c   1.000
_cell.angle_alpha   90.00
_cell.angle_beta   90.00
_cell.angle_gamma   90.00
#
_symmetry.space_group_name_H-M   'P 1'
#
loop_
_entity.id
_entity.type
_entity.pdbx_description
1 polymer ?
#
loop_
_entity_poly.entity_id
_entity_poly.type
_entity_poly.pdbx_seq_one_letter_code
_entity_poly.pdbx_strand_id
1 'polypeptide(L)'
;MNLSAEQRSSVRKELLFANTICNEIRSAGEGTSTQARMRTRIVRNIVSGKTMKKYRMIKTLAQRIGLSRNKLAKVATKDINIKRFYRIREMGKHRYNVTRFLQRDENSRVMPGKADYVKTEDKKVQKRILTDYLSNLYHKFMMEHPTVKLSFTTFTRLRPKNILLTSFIRRDTCLCTKHQNMSFTLKAVKRLGIDVSLNAEKEVEKQEQIIQDMKN
;
A
#
# COMPACT_ATOMS: atom_id res chain seq x y z
N MET A 1 -44.46 -41.55 -2.55
CA MET A 1 -43.30 -42.25 -3.14
C MET A 1 -42.70 -43.14 -2.06
N ASN A 2 -42.80 -44.47 -2.20
CA ASN A 2 -42.15 -45.41 -1.28
C ASN A 2 -40.71 -45.67 -1.75
N LEU A 3 -39.74 -45.08 -1.05
CA LEU A 3 -38.31 -45.34 -1.28
C LEU A 3 -37.96 -46.75 -0.80
N SER A 4 -37.10 -47.46 -1.54
CA SER A 4 -36.52 -48.75 -1.12
C SER A 4 -35.64 -48.58 0.13
N ALA A 5 -35.37 -49.68 0.85
CA ALA A 5 -34.53 -49.64 2.06
C ALA A 5 -33.13 -49.06 1.78
N GLU A 6 -32.54 -49.42 0.64
CA GLU A 6 -31.26 -48.90 0.18
C GLU A 6 -31.32 -47.40 -0.14
N GLN A 7 -32.36 -46.97 -0.85
CA GLN A 7 -32.57 -45.55 -1.16
C GLN A 7 -32.75 -44.71 0.11
N ARG A 8 -33.47 -45.22 1.12
CA ARG A 8 -33.62 -44.56 2.44
C ARG A 8 -32.27 -44.42 3.15
N SER A 9 -31.44 -45.46 3.11
CA SER A 9 -30.09 -45.42 3.71
C SER A 9 -29.20 -44.38 3.03
N SER A 10 -29.23 -44.33 1.69
CA SER A 10 -28.48 -43.34 0.91
C SER A 10 -28.91 -41.91 1.22
N VAL A 11 -30.22 -41.62 1.15
CA VAL A 11 -30.78 -40.30 1.46
C VAL A 11 -30.46 -39.90 2.90
N ARG A 12 -30.54 -40.83 3.86
CA ARG A 12 -30.18 -40.57 5.26
C ARG A 12 -28.71 -40.13 5.39
N LYS A 13 -27.79 -40.79 4.70
CA LYS A 13 -26.36 -40.45 4.72
C LYS A 13 -26.10 -39.08 4.10
N GLU A 14 -26.71 -38.76 2.95
CA GLU A 14 -26.58 -37.46 2.30
C GLU A 14 -27.12 -36.32 3.18
N LEU A 15 -28.29 -36.52 3.81
CA LEU A 15 -28.87 -35.56 4.74
C LEU A 15 -27.99 -35.35 5.97
N LEU A 16 -27.45 -36.43 6.53
CA LEU A 16 -26.54 -36.36 7.67
C LEU A 16 -25.25 -35.61 7.30
N PHE A 17 -24.67 -35.89 6.14
CA PHE A 17 -23.52 -35.17 5.60
C PHE A 17 -23.79 -33.67 5.43
N ALA A 18 -24.91 -33.30 4.81
CA ALA A 18 -25.28 -31.90 4.64
C ALA A 18 -25.50 -31.18 5.98
N ASN A 19 -26.15 -31.85 6.94
CA ASN A 19 -26.44 -31.29 8.25
C ASN A 19 -25.18 -31.13 9.11
N THR A 20 -24.29 -32.13 9.11
CA THR A 20 -23.00 -32.07 9.83
C THR A 20 -22.13 -30.92 9.32
N ILE A 21 -22.00 -30.77 8.00
CA ILE A 21 -21.28 -29.63 7.39
C ILE A 21 -21.92 -28.29 7.79
N CYS A 22 -23.25 -28.18 7.75
CA CYS A 22 -23.92 -26.94 8.14
C CYS A 22 -23.67 -26.57 9.60
N ASN A 23 -23.62 -27.57 10.49
CA ASN A 23 -23.36 -27.36 11.91
C ASN A 23 -21.91 -26.93 12.16
N GLU A 24 -20.93 -27.59 11.53
CA GLU A 24 -19.51 -27.21 11.61
C GLU A 24 -19.27 -25.75 11.16
N ILE A 25 -19.90 -25.35 10.05
CA ILE A 25 -19.82 -23.97 9.54
C ILE A 25 -20.43 -22.97 10.53
N ARG A 26 -21.55 -23.35 11.16
CA ARG A 26 -22.22 -22.50 12.15
C ARG A 26 -21.34 -22.32 13.39
N SER A 27 -20.81 -23.40 13.95
CA SER A 27 -19.91 -23.37 15.09
C SER A 27 -18.63 -22.57 14.80
N ALA A 28 -18.09 -22.65 13.59
CA ALA A 28 -16.98 -21.79 13.15
C ALA A 28 -17.33 -20.29 13.06
N GLY A 29 -18.62 -19.94 13.03
CA GLY A 29 -19.14 -18.58 12.96
C GLY A 29 -19.41 -17.91 14.32
N GLU A 30 -19.45 -18.67 15.41
CA GLU A 30 -19.89 -18.20 16.73
C GLU A 30 -18.77 -17.53 17.56
N GLY A 31 -17.51 -17.58 17.11
CA GLY A 31 -16.40 -16.99 17.82
C GLY A 31 -16.23 -15.47 17.58
N THR A 32 -16.05 -14.71 18.65
CA THR A 32 -15.86 -13.24 18.61
C THR A 32 -14.40 -12.81 18.44
N SER A 33 -13.44 -13.71 18.70
CA SER A 33 -12.00 -13.43 18.66
C SER A 33 -11.50 -13.08 17.25
N THR A 34 -10.37 -12.39 17.15
CA THR A 34 -9.74 -12.04 15.86
C THR A 34 -9.44 -13.28 15.00
N GLN A 35 -8.97 -14.36 15.63
CA GLN A 35 -8.72 -15.63 14.95
C GLN A 35 -10.02 -16.29 14.49
N ALA A 36 -11.07 -16.26 15.31
CA ALA A 36 -12.38 -16.79 14.93
C ALA A 36 -12.97 -16.03 13.74
N ARG A 37 -12.96 -14.69 13.75
CA ARG A 37 -13.41 -13.85 12.63
C ARG A 37 -12.68 -14.17 11.33
N MET A 38 -11.38 -14.46 11.39
CA MET A 38 -10.58 -14.86 10.23
C MET A 38 -11.03 -16.24 9.69
N ARG A 39 -11.22 -17.24 10.57
CA ARG A 39 -11.74 -18.56 10.22
C ARG A 39 -13.13 -18.47 9.59
N THR A 40 -14.06 -17.72 10.21
CA THR A 40 -15.40 -17.47 9.67
C THR A 40 -15.34 -16.84 8.28
N ARG A 41 -14.42 -15.91 8.04
CA ARG A 41 -14.25 -15.27 6.73
C ARG A 41 -13.81 -16.27 5.66
N ILE A 42 -12.89 -17.18 5.99
CA ILE A 42 -12.41 -18.23 5.08
C ILE A 42 -13.57 -19.17 4.73
N VAL A 43 -14.25 -19.72 5.73
CA VAL A 43 -15.39 -20.64 5.55
C VAL A 43 -16.50 -19.99 4.72
N ARG A 44 -16.86 -18.74 5.03
CA ARG A 44 -17.86 -17.97 4.27
C ARG A 44 -17.50 -17.87 2.79
N ASN A 45 -16.22 -17.66 2.47
CA ASN A 45 -15.75 -17.54 1.09
C ASN A 45 -15.80 -18.87 0.33
N ILE A 46 -15.54 -19.99 1.01
CA ILE A 46 -15.60 -21.33 0.44
C ILE A 46 -17.06 -21.71 0.14
N VAL A 47 -17.95 -21.53 1.11
CA VAL A 47 -19.33 -22.01 1.03
C VAL A 47 -20.19 -21.12 0.13
N SER A 48 -19.90 -19.81 0.01
CA SER A 48 -20.61 -18.88 -0.89
C SER A 48 -20.00 -18.76 -2.30
N GLY A 49 -19.47 -19.87 -2.81
CA GLY A 49 -18.80 -19.94 -4.10
C GLY A 49 -19.72 -19.72 -5.32
N LYS A 50 -19.13 -19.83 -6.52
CA LYS A 50 -19.81 -19.66 -7.82
C LYS A 50 -21.04 -20.56 -7.95
N THR A 51 -20.94 -21.83 -7.54
CA THR A 51 -22.01 -22.84 -7.65
C THR A 51 -23.25 -22.44 -6.85
N MET A 52 -23.09 -22.10 -5.57
CA MET A 52 -24.22 -21.68 -4.73
C MET A 52 -24.93 -20.42 -5.26
N LYS A 53 -24.19 -19.51 -5.89
CA LYS A 53 -24.78 -18.32 -6.54
C LYS A 53 -25.46 -18.65 -7.86
N LYS A 54 -24.86 -19.50 -8.70
CA LYS A 54 -25.43 -19.98 -9.97
C LYS A 54 -26.83 -20.56 -9.74
N TYR A 55 -26.97 -21.40 -8.72
CA TYR A 55 -28.25 -22.03 -8.36
C TYR A 55 -29.09 -21.22 -7.36
N ARG A 56 -28.74 -19.96 -7.08
CA ARG A 56 -29.50 -19.04 -6.20
C ARG A 56 -29.75 -19.57 -4.78
N MET A 57 -28.90 -20.46 -4.27
CA MET A 57 -29.05 -21.14 -2.97
C MET A 57 -28.56 -20.33 -1.76
N ILE A 58 -28.10 -19.09 -1.95
CA ILE A 58 -27.55 -18.26 -0.86
C ILE A 58 -28.58 -17.98 0.25
N LYS A 59 -29.87 -17.87 -0.09
CA LYS A 59 -30.95 -17.68 0.92
C LYS A 59 -31.04 -18.90 1.84
N THR A 60 -31.20 -20.07 1.22
CA THR A 60 -31.35 -21.36 1.91
C THR A 60 -30.12 -21.66 2.74
N LEU A 61 -28.94 -21.42 2.18
CA LEU A 61 -27.67 -21.57 2.87
C LEU A 61 -27.60 -20.67 4.11
N ALA A 62 -27.91 -19.37 3.99
CA ALA A 62 -27.87 -18.42 5.09
C ALA A 62 -28.76 -18.85 6.27
N GLN A 63 -29.97 -19.34 5.97
CA GLN A 63 -30.90 -19.86 6.96
C GLN A 63 -30.35 -21.12 7.63
N ARG A 64 -29.78 -22.05 6.87
CA ARG A 64 -29.22 -23.30 7.39
C ARG A 64 -27.98 -23.10 8.25
N ILE A 65 -27.10 -22.16 7.93
CA ILE A 65 -25.83 -21.97 8.67
C ILE A 65 -25.89 -20.85 9.71
N GLY A 66 -26.99 -20.09 9.80
CA GLY A 66 -27.12 -18.99 10.77
C GLY A 66 -26.26 -17.76 10.47
N LEU A 67 -25.82 -17.59 9.22
CA LEU A 67 -24.97 -16.45 8.81
C LEU A 67 -25.78 -15.41 8.03
N SER A 68 -25.35 -14.14 8.13
CA SER A 68 -25.99 -13.05 7.39
C SER A 68 -25.95 -13.28 5.87
N ARG A 69 -27.13 -13.33 5.24
CA ARG A 69 -27.30 -13.38 3.78
C ARG A 69 -26.52 -12.27 3.07
N ASN A 70 -26.55 -11.05 3.59
CA ASN A 70 -25.85 -9.91 2.99
C ASN A 70 -24.33 -10.13 2.97
N LYS A 71 -23.79 -10.72 4.04
CA LYS A 71 -22.36 -11.07 4.11
C LYS A 71 -21.99 -12.17 3.11
N LEU A 72 -22.86 -13.16 2.90
CA LEU A 72 -22.65 -14.27 1.96
C LEU A 72 -22.78 -13.82 0.49
N ALA A 73 -23.79 -13.00 0.18
CA ALA A 73 -24.05 -12.50 -1.17
C ALA A 73 -22.90 -11.61 -1.70
N LYS A 74 -22.28 -10.81 -0.82
CA LYS A 74 -21.18 -9.89 -1.15
C LYS A 74 -19.80 -10.57 -1.23
N VAL A 75 -19.69 -11.87 -0.96
CA VAL A 75 -18.43 -12.61 -1.13
C VAL A 75 -17.99 -12.54 -2.58
N ALA A 76 -16.75 -12.14 -2.83
CA ALA A 76 -16.18 -12.22 -4.17
C ALA A 76 -16.13 -13.69 -4.61
N THR A 77 -16.74 -14.01 -5.74
CA THR A 77 -16.73 -15.37 -6.32
C THR A 77 -15.42 -15.72 -7.00
N LYS A 78 -14.45 -14.80 -7.00
CA LYS A 78 -13.12 -15.04 -7.56
C LYS A 78 -12.49 -16.16 -6.72
N ASP A 79 -11.92 -17.16 -7.39
CA ASP A 79 -11.17 -18.21 -6.73
C ASP A 79 -10.10 -17.55 -5.84
N ILE A 80 -9.75 -18.20 -4.72
CA ILE A 80 -8.67 -17.70 -3.85
C ILE A 80 -7.48 -17.43 -4.78
N ASN A 81 -7.12 -16.16 -4.99
CA ASN A 81 -6.09 -15.80 -5.96
C ASN A 81 -4.73 -16.06 -5.32
N ILE A 82 -4.41 -17.34 -5.18
CA ILE A 82 -3.19 -17.88 -4.60
C ILE A 82 -1.98 -17.27 -5.35
N LYS A 83 -2.08 -17.11 -6.68
CA LYS A 83 -1.07 -16.43 -7.51
C LYS A 83 -0.79 -15.00 -7.06
N ARG A 84 -1.79 -14.23 -6.63
CA ARG A 84 -1.62 -12.88 -6.09
C ARG A 84 -0.87 -12.89 -4.76
N PHE A 85 -1.16 -13.84 -3.86
CA PHE A 85 -0.46 -13.95 -2.59
C PHE A 85 1.01 -14.31 -2.78
N TYR A 86 1.30 -15.30 -3.64
CA TYR A 86 2.68 -15.64 -4.01
C TYR A 86 3.41 -14.44 -4.61
N ARG A 87 2.76 -13.70 -5.53
CA ARG A 87 3.35 -12.49 -6.11
C ARG A 87 3.68 -11.44 -5.05
N ILE A 88 2.76 -11.13 -4.13
CA ILE A 88 3.01 -10.14 -3.07
C ILE A 88 4.17 -10.58 -2.17
N ARG A 89 4.22 -11.88 -1.81
CA ARG A 89 5.30 -12.44 -0.99
C ARG A 89 6.64 -12.37 -1.70
N GLU A 90 6.68 -12.76 -2.97
CA GLU A 90 7.89 -12.73 -3.79
C GLU A 90 8.41 -11.30 -3.96
N MET A 91 7.52 -10.36 -4.27
CA MET A 91 7.83 -8.93 -4.31
C MET A 91 8.39 -8.42 -2.97
N GLY A 92 7.86 -8.92 -1.85
CA GLY A 92 8.29 -8.57 -0.51
C GLY A 92 9.76 -8.86 -0.25
N LYS A 93 10.34 -9.91 -0.86
CA LYS A 93 11.76 -10.28 -0.71
C LYS A 93 12.69 -9.16 -1.16
N HIS A 94 12.32 -8.43 -2.21
CA HIS A 94 13.15 -7.36 -2.78
C HIS A 94 12.92 -6.00 -2.14
N ARG A 95 11.95 -5.88 -1.21
CA ARG A 95 11.59 -4.62 -0.56
C ARG A 95 12.79 -3.98 0.14
N TYR A 96 13.59 -4.78 0.83
CA TYR A 96 14.78 -4.30 1.54
C TYR A 96 15.80 -3.71 0.56
N ASN A 97 16.14 -4.43 -0.51
CA ASN A 97 17.11 -3.99 -1.51
C ASN A 97 16.66 -2.70 -2.20
N VAL A 98 15.39 -2.62 -2.62
CA VAL A 98 14.82 -1.41 -3.23
C VAL A 98 14.84 -0.24 -2.26
N THR A 99 14.48 -0.47 -0.99
CA THR A 99 14.49 0.58 0.04
C THR A 99 15.90 1.11 0.28
N ARG A 100 16.87 0.21 0.47
CA ARG A 100 18.27 0.57 0.70
C ARG A 100 18.86 1.32 -0.49
N PHE A 101 18.58 0.88 -1.71
CA PHE A 101 19.03 1.53 -2.94
C PHE A 101 18.47 2.97 -3.05
N LEU A 102 17.16 3.14 -2.87
CA LEU A 102 16.54 4.46 -3.00
C LEU A 102 16.92 5.42 -1.86
N GLN A 103 17.28 4.91 -0.68
CA GLN A 103 17.72 5.73 0.45
C GLN A 103 19.15 6.27 0.32
N ARG A 104 19.95 5.79 -0.64
CA ARG A 104 21.29 6.34 -0.89
C ARG A 104 21.20 7.79 -1.32
N ASP A 105 22.16 8.60 -0.88
CA ASP A 105 22.18 10.03 -1.15
C ASP A 105 22.30 10.35 -2.65
N GLU A 106 22.89 9.46 -3.44
CA GLU A 106 22.93 9.56 -4.91
C GLU A 106 21.55 9.50 -5.56
N ASN A 107 20.66 8.67 -5.01
CA ASN A 107 19.36 8.34 -5.61
C ASN A 107 18.21 9.14 -4.99
N SER A 108 18.42 9.72 -3.80
CA SER A 108 17.48 10.65 -3.18
C SER A 108 18.17 11.63 -2.23
N ARG A 109 17.61 12.81 -2.03
CA ARG A 109 18.08 13.82 -1.07
C ARG A 109 17.13 13.92 0.12
N VAL A 110 17.69 14.08 1.31
CA VAL A 110 16.91 14.35 2.53
C VAL A 110 16.34 15.76 2.47
N MET A 111 15.07 15.92 2.82
CA MET A 111 14.49 17.25 2.99
C MET A 111 14.94 17.86 4.32
N PRO A 112 15.49 19.08 4.35
CA PRO A 112 15.98 19.72 5.57
C PRO A 112 14.89 20.28 6.49
N GLY A 113 13.64 20.43 6.04
CA GLY A 113 12.58 21.02 6.87
C GLY A 113 12.20 20.15 8.08
N LYS A 114 12.03 20.79 9.25
CA LYS A 114 11.59 20.09 10.48
C LYS A 114 10.21 19.45 10.36
N ALA A 115 9.35 20.01 9.51
CA ALA A 115 8.02 19.47 9.22
C ALA A 115 8.03 18.40 8.12
N ASP A 116 9.18 18.17 7.47
CA ASP A 116 9.30 17.24 6.35
C ASP A 116 9.52 15.79 6.81
N TYR A 117 8.60 15.28 7.63
CA TYR A 117 8.60 13.89 8.06
C TYR A 117 7.31 13.16 7.68
N VAL A 118 7.38 11.84 7.66
CA VAL A 118 6.23 10.94 7.55
C VAL A 118 6.16 10.09 8.81
N LYS A 119 4.98 10.03 9.44
CA LYS A 119 4.74 9.13 10.57
C LYS A 119 4.56 7.71 10.03
N THR A 120 5.51 6.84 10.36
CA THR A 120 5.37 5.39 10.20
C THR A 120 4.86 4.81 11.53
N GLU A 121 4.37 3.57 11.54
CA GLU A 121 3.79 2.90 12.72
C GLU A 121 4.70 3.01 13.95
N ASP A 122 6.01 2.88 13.77
CA ASP A 122 6.97 2.87 14.89
C ASP A 122 7.74 4.18 15.09
N LYS A 123 7.83 5.05 14.08
CA LYS A 123 8.71 6.24 14.12
C LYS A 123 8.40 7.32 13.09
N LYS A 124 8.81 8.56 13.41
CA LYS A 124 8.87 9.67 12.44
C LYS A 124 10.12 9.49 11.56
N VAL A 125 9.93 9.41 10.25
CA VAL A 125 11.02 9.25 9.28
C VAL A 125 11.05 10.48 8.37
N GLN A 126 12.24 11.07 8.19
CA GLN A 126 12.41 12.23 7.34
C GLN A 126 12.07 11.91 5.88
N LYS A 127 11.39 12.84 5.20
CA LYS A 127 11.09 12.76 3.78
C LYS A 127 12.37 12.87 2.97
N ARG A 128 12.39 12.12 1.86
CA ARG A 128 13.44 12.19 0.86
C ARG A 128 12.81 12.44 -0.50
N ILE A 129 13.47 13.19 -1.36
CA ILE A 129 13.03 13.45 -2.73
C ILE A 129 14.01 12.74 -3.67
N LEU A 130 13.49 12.04 -4.68
CA LEU A 130 14.33 11.38 -5.69
C LEU A 130 15.14 12.41 -6.48
N THR A 131 16.39 12.08 -6.76
CA THR A 131 17.29 12.91 -7.58
C THR A 131 16.98 12.79 -9.07
N ASP A 132 16.40 11.65 -9.49
CA ASP A 132 16.12 11.34 -10.89
C ASP A 132 14.74 10.64 -11.01
N TYR A 133 14.27 10.47 -12.25
CA TYR A 133 13.07 9.74 -12.57
C TYR A 133 13.17 8.28 -12.13
N LEU A 134 12.05 7.73 -11.67
CA LEU A 134 11.98 6.33 -11.25
C LEU A 134 12.40 5.35 -12.34
N SER A 135 12.17 5.68 -13.62
CA SER A 135 12.60 4.86 -14.77
C SER A 135 14.12 4.69 -14.80
N ASN A 136 14.85 5.79 -14.67
CA ASN A 136 16.31 5.80 -14.69
C ASN A 136 16.88 5.08 -13.48
N LEU A 137 16.32 5.36 -12.29
CA LEU A 137 16.69 4.68 -11.05
C LEU A 137 16.40 3.17 -11.09
N TYR A 138 15.34 2.75 -11.79
CA TYR A 138 15.05 1.34 -12.01
C TYR A 138 16.10 0.67 -12.90
N HIS A 139 16.52 1.31 -13.99
CA HIS A 139 17.61 0.79 -14.83
C HIS A 139 18.92 0.67 -14.03
N LYS A 140 19.30 1.72 -13.28
CA LYS A 140 20.47 1.68 -12.38
C LYS A 140 20.37 0.53 -11.37
N PHE A 141 19.20 0.35 -10.75
CA PHE A 141 18.97 -0.75 -9.81
C PHE A 141 19.11 -2.13 -10.45
N MET A 142 18.60 -2.34 -11.67
CA MET A 142 18.74 -3.61 -12.39
C MET A 142 20.19 -3.90 -12.78
N MET A 143 20.98 -2.87 -13.10
CA MET A 143 22.42 -3.03 -13.38
C MET A 143 23.23 -3.40 -12.13
N GLU A 144 22.91 -2.81 -10.98
CA GLU A 144 23.57 -3.16 -9.70
C GLU A 144 23.14 -4.52 -9.14
N HIS A 145 21.97 -5.02 -9.55
CA HIS A 145 21.38 -6.26 -9.04
C HIS A 145 20.93 -7.18 -10.18
N PRO A 146 21.86 -7.74 -10.98
CA PRO A 146 21.53 -8.53 -12.17
C PRO A 146 20.78 -9.84 -11.85
N THR A 147 20.90 -10.35 -10.63
CA THR A 147 20.18 -11.56 -10.18
C THR A 147 18.72 -11.31 -9.82
N VAL A 148 18.32 -10.05 -9.65
CA VAL A 148 16.98 -9.67 -9.20
C VAL A 148 16.05 -9.51 -10.40
N LYS A 149 15.02 -10.37 -10.47
CA LYS A 149 13.96 -10.28 -11.49
C LYS A 149 12.80 -9.43 -10.98
N LEU A 150 12.85 -8.13 -11.22
CA LEU A 150 11.83 -7.17 -10.79
C LEU A 150 11.32 -6.36 -11.97
N SER A 151 10.00 -6.20 -12.12
CA SER A 151 9.46 -5.28 -13.14
C SER A 151 9.47 -3.83 -12.65
N PHE A 152 9.45 -2.88 -13.58
CA PHE A 152 9.33 -1.45 -13.24
C PHE A 152 8.12 -1.15 -12.35
N THR A 153 6.94 -1.66 -12.69
CA THR A 153 5.71 -1.48 -11.91
C THR A 153 5.81 -2.05 -10.49
N THR A 154 6.60 -3.09 -10.32
CA THR A 154 6.86 -3.73 -9.04
C THR A 154 7.82 -2.88 -8.21
N PHE A 155 8.89 -2.40 -8.83
CA PHE A 155 9.85 -1.48 -8.24
C PHE A 155 9.18 -0.21 -7.70
N THR A 156 8.33 0.44 -8.51
CA THR A 156 7.63 1.66 -8.09
C THR A 156 6.69 1.43 -6.91
N ARG A 157 6.04 0.26 -6.84
CA ARG A 157 5.18 -0.14 -5.69
C ARG A 157 5.97 -0.45 -4.42
N LEU A 158 7.19 -0.96 -4.55
CA LEU A 158 8.04 -1.27 -3.40
C LEU A 158 8.66 -0.04 -2.75
N ARG A 159 8.63 1.11 -3.43
CA ARG A 159 9.12 2.39 -2.91
C ARG A 159 8.50 2.71 -1.53
N PRO A 160 9.32 3.03 -0.52
CA PRO A 160 8.84 3.54 0.76
C PRO A 160 8.04 4.84 0.64
N LYS A 161 7.05 5.04 1.52
CA LYS A 161 6.19 6.24 1.51
C LYS A 161 6.92 7.54 1.82
N ASN A 162 8.04 7.48 2.54
CA ASN A 162 8.86 8.65 2.86
C ASN A 162 9.74 9.12 1.69
N ILE A 163 9.81 8.36 0.60
CA ILE A 163 10.54 8.74 -0.61
C ILE A 163 9.54 9.26 -1.64
N LEU A 164 9.63 10.56 -1.93
CA LEU A 164 8.70 11.30 -2.77
C LEU A 164 9.24 11.42 -4.21
N LEU A 165 8.31 11.53 -5.15
CA LEU A 165 8.62 11.91 -6.52
C LEU A 165 9.03 13.37 -6.60
N THR A 166 9.84 13.68 -7.59
CA THR A 166 10.30 15.03 -7.95
C THR A 166 9.18 15.91 -8.54
N SER A 167 7.92 15.45 -8.56
CA SER A 167 6.84 15.99 -9.43
C SER A 167 6.27 17.37 -9.04
N PHE A 168 6.94 18.15 -8.19
CA PHE A 168 6.39 19.42 -7.69
C PHE A 168 7.40 20.58 -7.61
N ILE A 169 8.61 20.40 -8.13
CA ILE A 169 9.62 21.46 -8.07
C ILE A 169 9.51 22.20 -9.39
N ARG A 170 9.07 23.47 -9.33
CA ARG A 170 9.33 24.39 -10.43
C ARG A 170 10.85 24.32 -10.66
N ARG A 171 11.27 23.99 -11.89
CA ARG A 171 12.67 23.64 -12.24
C ARG A 171 13.67 24.79 -11.98
N ASP A 172 13.16 25.92 -11.54
CA ASP A 172 13.83 27.17 -11.17
C ASP A 172 14.16 27.26 -9.67
N THR A 173 14.03 26.17 -8.89
CA THR A 173 14.37 26.20 -7.46
C THR A 173 15.24 25.02 -7.06
N CYS A 174 16.46 25.32 -6.62
CA CYS A 174 17.35 24.30 -6.10
C CYS A 174 16.82 23.73 -4.76
N LEU A 175 16.76 22.40 -4.63
CA LEU A 175 16.38 21.71 -3.37
C LEU A 175 17.56 21.34 -2.47
N CYS A 176 18.76 21.86 -2.74
CA CYS A 176 19.88 21.57 -1.87
C CYS A 176 19.64 22.12 -0.46
N THR A 177 20.26 21.51 0.54
CA THR A 177 20.15 21.92 1.94
C THR A 177 20.48 23.40 2.14
N LYS A 178 21.44 23.94 1.38
CA LYS A 178 21.84 25.35 1.46
C LYS A 178 20.71 26.30 1.04
N HIS A 179 20.17 26.12 -0.17
CA HIS A 179 19.08 26.97 -0.68
C HIS A 179 17.80 26.83 0.14
N GLN A 180 17.49 25.63 0.62
CA GLN A 180 16.34 25.43 1.49
C GLN A 180 16.53 26.08 2.88
N ASN A 181 17.70 25.90 3.51
CA ASN A 181 17.99 26.54 4.79
C ASN A 181 17.94 28.07 4.66
N MET A 182 18.50 28.63 3.59
CA MET A 182 18.41 30.07 3.31
C MET A 182 16.96 30.52 3.16
N SER A 183 16.16 29.77 2.39
CA SER A 183 14.72 30.06 2.22
C SER A 183 13.97 29.99 3.56
N PHE A 184 14.34 29.10 4.48
CA PHE A 184 13.76 29.07 5.82
C PHE A 184 14.16 30.27 6.67
N THR A 185 15.41 30.72 6.57
CA THR A 185 15.89 31.94 7.24
C THR A 185 15.14 33.17 6.71
N LEU A 186 15.02 33.34 5.39
CA LEU A 186 14.28 34.44 4.77
C LEU A 186 12.81 34.45 5.20
N LYS A 187 12.16 33.28 5.30
CA LYS A 187 10.82 33.14 5.87
C LYS A 187 10.72 33.55 7.34
N ALA A 188 11.78 33.35 8.13
CA ALA A 188 11.82 33.81 9.52
C ALA A 188 11.97 35.33 9.58
N VAL A 189 12.89 35.90 8.80
CA VAL A 189 13.13 37.35 8.68
C VAL A 189 11.87 38.09 8.23
N LYS A 190 11.17 37.57 7.20
CA LYS A 190 9.91 38.15 6.74
C LYS A 190 8.82 38.18 7.81
N ARG A 191 8.78 37.17 8.69
CA ARG A 191 7.84 37.14 9.83
C ARG A 191 8.15 38.18 10.90
N LEU A 192 9.38 38.70 10.94
CA LEU A 192 9.78 39.80 11.83
C LEU A 192 9.46 41.19 11.24
N GLY A 193 8.83 41.25 10.06
CA GLY A 193 8.42 42.50 9.43
C GLY A 193 9.43 43.11 8.46
N ILE A 194 10.55 42.43 8.19
CA ILE A 194 11.55 42.89 7.21
C ILE A 194 11.14 42.41 5.82
N ASP A 195 11.03 43.31 4.85
CA ASP A 195 10.65 42.95 3.49
C ASP A 195 11.82 42.28 2.75
N VAL A 196 11.72 40.96 2.62
CA VAL A 196 12.65 40.12 1.87
C VAL A 196 11.90 39.20 0.90
N SER A 197 12.56 38.84 -0.20
CA SER A 197 12.07 37.81 -1.12
C SER A 197 12.02 36.45 -0.41
N LEU A 198 11.00 35.66 -0.75
CA LEU A 198 10.87 34.28 -0.25
C LEU A 198 11.69 33.28 -1.07
N ASN A 199 12.15 33.68 -2.26
CA ASN A 199 13.05 32.88 -3.08
C ASN A 199 14.47 33.35 -2.82
N ALA A 200 15.32 32.43 -2.32
CA ALA A 200 16.71 32.70 -2.01
C ALA A 200 17.50 33.16 -3.25
N GLU A 201 17.26 32.58 -4.42
CA GLU A 201 17.99 32.93 -5.66
C GLU A 201 17.71 34.39 -6.05
N LYS A 202 16.43 34.77 -6.07
CA LYS A 202 16.02 36.16 -6.37
C LYS A 202 16.53 37.18 -5.35
N GLU A 203 16.65 36.77 -4.08
CA GLU A 203 17.20 37.67 -3.06
C GLU A 203 18.70 37.88 -3.28
N VAL A 204 19.44 36.84 -3.66
CA VAL A 204 20.87 36.97 -4.00
C VAL A 204 21.05 37.89 -5.20
N GLU A 205 20.27 37.71 -6.27
CA GLU A 205 20.31 38.60 -7.45
C GLU A 205 20.05 40.07 -7.09
N LYS A 206 19.07 40.33 -6.21
CA LYS A 206 18.76 41.68 -5.73
C LYS A 206 19.93 42.30 -4.97
N GLN A 207 20.58 41.53 -4.09
CA GLN A 207 21.73 42.02 -3.32
C GLN A 207 22.96 42.26 -4.21
N GLU A 208 23.20 41.39 -5.20
CA GLU A 208 24.28 41.56 -6.17
C GLU A 208 24.12 42.86 -6.98
N GLN A 209 22.89 43.18 -7.42
CA GLN A 209 22.60 44.43 -8.12
C GLN A 209 22.87 45.65 -7.23
N ILE A 210 22.40 45.64 -5.97
CA ILE A 210 22.65 46.75 -5.03
C ILE A 210 24.15 46.97 -4.81
N ILE A 211 24.92 45.89 -4.67
CA ILE A 211 26.39 45.97 -4.48
C ILE A 211 27.07 46.54 -5.73
N GLN A 212 26.60 46.20 -6.92
CA GLN A 212 27.12 46.75 -8.17
C GLN A 212 26.79 48.25 -8.29
N ASP A 213 25.58 48.65 -7.94
CA ASP A 213 25.14 50.05 -7.99
C ASP A 213 25.89 50.93 -6.97
N MET A 214 26.36 50.37 -5.84
CA MET A 214 27.18 51.07 -4.84
C MET A 214 28.67 51.21 -5.23
N LYS A 215 29.13 50.44 -6.21
CA LYS A 215 30.53 50.46 -6.68
C LYS A 215 30.75 51.38 -7.88
N ASN A 216 29.67 51.79 -8.55
CA ASN A 216 29.65 52.78 -9.62
C ASN A 216 29.36 54.16 -9.05
#